data_AF-A0A0D0PDS3-F1
#
_entry.id   AF-A0A0D0PDS3-F1
#
_cell.length_a   1.000
_cell.length_b   1.000
_cell.length_c   1.000
_cell.angle_alpha   90.00
_cell.angle_beta   90.00
_cell.angle_gamma   90.00
#
_symmetry.space_group_name_H-M   'P 1'
#
loop_
_entity.id
_entity.type
_entity.pdbx_description
1 polymer ?
#
loop_
_entity_poly.entity_id
_entity_poly.type
_entity_poly.pdbx_seq_one_letter_code
_entity_poly.pdbx_strand_id
1 'polypeptide(L)'
;MAFTDQSTRVRDGEELDASLIDPYLKAHIPGLTGLPRISQFPGGASNLTYLLEYPEQEFVLRRPPFGHKAKSAHDMGREFRILNQLREGFPYCPKAYVHCTDESVIGAEFYVMERVKGIILRSDLPPELGFDAARTEALCKSFIDRLVELHRVDYNACGLADLGKPQGYVARQIRGWSERYEKALTPDAPQWQAVKDWLNDKMPADHPTSSIVHNDYRFDNVILDPENPMQIIGVLDWELTTLGDPLMDLGNSLAYWIEADDPAPVQLMRRQPS
;
A
#
# COMPACT_ATOMS: atom_id res chain seq x y z
N MET A 1 4.46 1.19 -24.12
CA MET A 1 4.35 1.80 -22.77
C MET A 1 2.89 2.05 -22.36
N ALA A 2 1.91 1.28 -22.84
CA ALA A 2 0.47 1.55 -22.60
C ALA A 2 -0.07 1.06 -21.25
N PHE A 3 0.73 0.34 -20.46
CA PHE A 3 0.26 -0.34 -19.25
C PHE A 3 0.89 0.17 -17.95
N THR A 4 1.77 1.17 -18.04
CA THR A 4 2.31 1.81 -16.83
C THR A 4 1.23 2.70 -16.22
N ASP A 5 1.00 2.58 -14.91
CA ASP A 5 0.00 3.37 -14.20
C ASP A 5 0.22 4.87 -14.45
N GLN A 6 -0.84 5.56 -14.86
CA GLN A 6 -0.78 6.94 -15.35
C GLN A 6 -1.29 7.90 -14.29
N SER A 7 -0.61 9.04 -14.19
CA SER A 7 -1.12 10.17 -13.43
C SER A 7 -2.07 11.01 -14.31
N THR A 8 -2.98 11.72 -13.66
CA THR A 8 -3.93 12.64 -14.26
C THR A 8 -3.68 14.06 -13.76
N ARG A 9 -4.47 15.03 -14.25
CA ARG A 9 -4.48 16.37 -13.68
C ARG A 9 -4.78 16.28 -12.18
N VAL A 10 -4.06 17.08 -11.39
CA VAL A 10 -4.31 17.21 -9.95
C VAL A 10 -5.75 17.66 -9.72
N ARG A 11 -6.43 17.02 -8.75
CA ARG A 11 -7.79 17.37 -8.35
C ARG A 11 -7.85 18.80 -7.81
N ASP A 12 -8.96 19.49 -8.08
CA ASP A 12 -9.15 20.87 -7.65
C ASP A 12 -9.10 20.98 -6.11
N GLY A 13 -8.27 21.88 -5.59
CA GLY A 13 -8.02 22.05 -4.15
C GLY A 13 -6.96 21.12 -3.57
N GLU A 14 -6.38 20.23 -4.38
CA GLU A 14 -5.30 19.33 -4.00
C GLU A 14 -3.96 19.67 -4.68
N GLU A 15 -3.84 20.85 -5.29
CA GLU A 15 -2.66 21.33 -5.99
C GLU A 15 -1.45 21.52 -5.06
N LEU A 16 -0.26 21.26 -5.60
CA LEU A 16 1.01 21.49 -4.93
C LEU A 16 1.82 22.54 -5.68
N ASP A 17 2.44 23.46 -4.94
CA ASP A 17 3.30 24.48 -5.53
C ASP A 17 4.71 23.91 -5.78
N ALA A 18 5.02 23.67 -7.06
CA ALA A 18 6.31 23.17 -7.50
C ALA A 18 7.47 24.09 -7.09
N SER A 19 7.25 25.40 -6.95
CA SER A 19 8.29 26.36 -6.56
C SER A 19 8.69 26.26 -5.08
N LEU A 20 7.81 25.72 -4.23
CA LEU A 20 8.11 25.45 -2.81
C LEU A 20 8.79 24.09 -2.63
N ILE A 21 8.37 23.07 -3.40
CA ILE A 21 8.91 21.71 -3.30
C ILE A 21 10.32 21.62 -3.92
N ASP A 22 10.53 22.25 -5.06
CA ASP A 22 11.75 22.07 -5.86
C ASP A 22 13.06 22.41 -5.12
N PRO A 23 13.18 23.54 -4.40
CA PRO A 23 14.39 23.85 -3.63
C PRO A 23 14.71 22.78 -2.58
N TYR A 24 13.67 22.26 -1.91
CA TYR A 24 13.82 21.21 -0.93
C TYR A 24 14.33 19.91 -1.57
N LEU A 25 13.75 19.49 -2.69
CA LEU A 25 14.18 18.26 -3.37
C LEU A 25 15.60 18.37 -3.92
N LYS A 26 15.99 19.49 -4.53
CA LYS A 26 17.36 19.70 -5.03
C LYS A 26 18.42 19.68 -3.94
N ALA A 27 18.06 20.09 -2.72
CA ALA A 27 18.97 20.03 -1.58
C ALA A 27 19.24 18.58 -1.10
N HIS A 28 18.32 17.65 -1.36
CA HIS A 28 18.36 16.29 -0.83
C HIS A 28 18.57 15.19 -1.89
N ILE A 29 18.23 15.48 -3.15
CA ILE A 29 18.34 14.55 -4.28
C ILE A 29 19.31 15.18 -5.31
N PRO A 30 20.56 14.71 -5.35
CA PRO A 30 21.56 15.23 -6.29
C PRO A 30 21.14 15.06 -7.75
N GLY A 31 21.51 16.02 -8.59
CA GLY A 31 21.34 15.94 -10.05
C GLY A 31 19.98 16.38 -10.59
N LEU A 32 19.08 16.89 -9.75
CA LEU A 32 17.81 17.46 -10.22
C LEU A 32 18.02 18.82 -10.91
N THR A 33 17.44 18.98 -12.09
CA THR A 33 17.50 20.21 -12.90
C THR A 33 16.11 20.62 -13.39
N GLY A 34 15.88 21.92 -13.60
CA GLY A 34 14.55 22.43 -13.97
C GLY A 34 13.54 22.42 -12.81
N LEU A 35 12.28 22.72 -13.10
CA LEU A 35 11.16 22.60 -12.15
C LEU A 35 10.37 21.32 -12.47
N PRO A 36 9.87 20.59 -11.45
CA PRO A 36 9.07 19.41 -11.69
C PRO A 36 7.70 19.80 -12.24
N ARG A 37 7.20 19.02 -13.22
CA ARG A 37 5.77 18.99 -13.51
C ARG A 37 5.09 18.08 -12.51
N ILE A 38 3.97 18.53 -11.95
CA ILE A 38 3.23 17.78 -10.92
C ILE A 38 1.90 17.32 -11.50
N SER A 39 1.64 16.04 -11.38
CA SER A 39 0.36 15.38 -11.68
C SER A 39 0.01 14.41 -10.56
N GLN A 40 -1.23 13.92 -10.53
CA GLN A 40 -1.73 13.13 -9.40
C GLN A 40 -2.14 11.74 -9.86
N PHE A 41 -1.85 10.71 -9.07
CA PHE A 41 -2.40 9.38 -9.32
C PHE A 41 -3.86 9.32 -8.84
N PRO A 42 -4.77 8.72 -9.62
CA PRO A 42 -6.19 8.65 -9.24
C PRO A 42 -6.45 7.73 -8.04
N GLY A 43 -5.57 6.75 -7.80
CA GLY A 43 -5.60 5.88 -6.62
C GLY A 43 -4.96 6.51 -5.38
N GLY A 44 -5.05 5.82 -4.23
CA GLY A 44 -4.51 6.30 -2.95
C GLY A 44 -5.46 7.27 -2.23
N ALA A 45 -6.62 6.77 -1.80
CA ALA A 45 -7.61 7.58 -1.08
C ALA A 45 -7.19 7.91 0.36
N SER A 46 -6.36 7.06 0.98
CA SER A 46 -5.82 7.27 2.33
C SER A 46 -4.74 8.35 2.33
N ASN A 47 -3.69 8.17 1.52
CA ASN A 47 -2.63 9.14 1.31
C ASN A 47 -2.54 9.56 -0.17
N LEU A 48 -2.49 10.87 -0.39
CA LEU A 48 -2.43 11.45 -1.73
C LEU A 48 -1.06 11.18 -2.35
N THR A 49 -1.08 10.73 -3.60
CA THR A 49 0.12 10.29 -4.33
C THR A 49 0.26 11.09 -5.61
N TYR A 50 1.42 11.73 -5.81
CA TYR A 50 1.70 12.64 -6.91
C TYR A 50 2.92 12.16 -7.71
N LEU A 51 2.88 12.33 -9.02
CA LEU A 51 4.04 12.21 -9.88
C LEU A 51 4.77 13.55 -9.91
N LEU A 52 6.08 13.52 -9.65
CA LEU A 52 6.99 14.63 -9.87
C LEU A 52 7.87 14.30 -11.08
N GLU A 53 7.64 14.96 -12.20
CA GLU A 53 8.39 14.74 -13.43
C GLU A 53 9.40 15.87 -13.64
N TYR A 54 10.67 15.55 -13.41
CA TYR A 54 11.82 16.35 -13.84
C TYR A 54 12.24 15.92 -15.25
N PRO A 55 13.04 16.72 -15.99
CA PRO A 55 13.44 16.40 -17.36
C PRO A 55 14.10 15.02 -17.55
N GLU A 56 14.86 14.54 -16.57
CA GLU A 56 15.61 13.28 -16.65
C GLU A 56 15.16 12.23 -15.63
N GLN A 57 14.30 12.60 -14.68
CA GLN A 57 13.99 11.76 -13.53
C GLN A 57 12.53 11.92 -13.11
N GLU A 58 11.93 10.83 -12.65
CA GLU A 58 10.56 10.81 -12.13
C GLU A 58 10.56 10.28 -10.70
N PHE A 59 9.73 10.89 -9.86
CA PHE A 59 9.54 10.49 -8.48
C PHE A 59 8.06 10.45 -8.12
N VAL A 60 7.77 9.76 -7.04
CA VAL A 60 6.44 9.75 -6.42
C VAL A 60 6.50 10.49 -5.10
N LEU A 61 5.69 11.52 -4.92
CA LEU A 61 5.48 12.20 -3.65
C LEU A 61 4.22 11.63 -2.98
N ARG A 62 4.34 11.18 -1.73
CA ARG A 62 3.19 10.83 -0.88
C ARG A 62 3.04 11.81 0.26
N ARG A 63 1.79 12.20 0.53
CA ARG A 63 1.42 13.06 1.67
C ARG A 63 0.04 12.70 2.23
N PRO A 64 -0.26 13.07 3.48
CA PRO A 64 -1.61 12.98 4.03
C PRO A 64 -2.63 13.81 3.24
N PRO A 65 -3.93 13.48 3.31
CA PRO A 65 -4.98 14.28 2.67
C PRO A 65 -5.05 15.68 3.27
N PHE A 66 -5.68 16.61 2.55
CA PHE A 66 -5.94 17.96 3.05
C PHE A 66 -7.01 17.93 4.14
N GLY A 67 -6.94 18.86 5.11
CA GLY A 67 -7.95 19.02 6.16
C GLY A 67 -7.57 18.37 7.50
N HIS A 68 -8.60 18.16 8.34
CA HIS A 68 -8.41 17.68 9.71
C HIS A 68 -8.14 16.17 9.73
N LYS A 69 -7.02 15.79 10.36
CA LYS A 69 -6.51 14.42 10.35
C LYS A 69 -6.93 13.71 11.64
N ALA A 70 -7.37 12.46 11.55
CA ALA A 70 -7.43 11.60 12.72
C ALA A 70 -6.00 11.38 13.25
N LYS A 71 -5.79 11.48 14.57
CA LYS A 71 -4.47 11.22 15.17
C LYS A 71 -3.99 9.83 14.74
N SER A 72 -2.71 9.74 14.37
CA SER A 72 -1.99 8.54 13.87
C SER A 72 -2.42 7.92 12.54
N ALA A 73 -3.37 8.49 11.80
CA ALA A 73 -3.88 7.85 10.57
C ALA A 73 -3.00 8.01 9.32
N HIS A 74 -1.91 8.81 9.37
CA HIS A 74 -1.09 9.14 8.19
C HIS A 74 0.38 9.44 8.57
N ASP A 75 1.07 8.46 9.17
CA ASP A 75 2.46 8.61 9.61
C ASP A 75 3.45 8.42 8.44
N MET A 76 3.81 9.54 7.78
CA MET A 76 4.73 9.55 6.64
C MET A 76 6.15 9.14 7.03
N GLY A 77 6.61 9.51 8.23
CA GLY A 77 7.93 9.15 8.72
C GLY A 77 8.06 7.65 8.94
N ARG A 78 7.01 7.02 9.48
CA ARG A 78 6.94 5.56 9.63
C ARG A 78 7.00 4.85 8.30
N GLU A 79 6.21 5.27 7.31
CA GLU A 79 6.25 4.67 5.97
C GLU A 79 7.63 4.85 5.31
N PHE A 80 8.19 6.05 5.34
CA PHE A 80 9.53 6.33 4.83
C PHE A 80 10.59 5.42 5.47
N ARG A 81 10.51 5.21 6.79
CA ARG A 81 11.41 4.31 7.52
C ARG A 81 11.26 2.85 7.06
N ILE A 82 10.02 2.35 6.94
CA ILE A 82 9.74 0.98 6.49
C ILE A 82 10.34 0.74 5.11
N LEU A 83 10.05 1.62 4.14
CA LEU A 83 10.53 1.48 2.76
C LEU A 83 12.05 1.35 2.67
N ASN A 84 12.78 2.16 3.44
CA ASN A 84 14.24 2.14 3.41
C ASN A 84 14.86 0.97 4.18
N GLN A 85 14.30 0.60 5.33
CA GLN A 85 14.82 -0.48 6.17
C GLN A 85 14.51 -1.88 5.60
N LEU A 86 13.34 -2.04 5.00
CA LEU A 86 12.89 -3.32 4.46
C LEU A 86 13.60 -3.70 3.16
N ARG A 87 14.07 -2.72 2.38
CA ARG A 87 14.62 -2.91 1.04
C ARG A 87 15.78 -3.91 0.96
N GLU A 88 16.59 -4.02 2.00
CA GLU A 88 17.70 -4.99 2.05
C GLU A 88 17.21 -6.44 2.13
N GLY A 89 16.13 -6.69 2.89
CA GLY A 89 15.52 -8.01 3.04
C GLY A 89 14.45 -8.34 2.00
N PHE A 90 13.83 -7.30 1.41
CA PHE A 90 12.74 -7.42 0.45
C PHE A 90 12.84 -6.30 -0.61
N PRO A 91 13.52 -6.56 -1.75
CA PRO A 91 13.90 -5.53 -2.72
C PRO A 91 12.76 -5.02 -3.61
N TYR A 92 11.51 -5.41 -3.32
CA TYR A 92 10.31 -4.99 -4.05
C TYR A 92 9.68 -3.71 -3.49
N CYS A 93 10.23 -3.14 -2.40
CA CYS A 93 9.81 -1.83 -1.90
C CYS A 93 10.45 -0.71 -2.72
N PRO A 94 9.70 0.33 -3.14
CA PRO A 94 10.29 1.52 -3.75
C PRO A 94 11.31 2.17 -2.83
N LYS A 95 12.45 2.62 -3.39
CA LYS A 95 13.42 3.40 -2.60
C LYS A 95 12.82 4.75 -2.20
N ALA A 96 12.84 5.08 -0.92
CA ALA A 96 12.44 6.41 -0.46
C ALA A 96 13.67 7.34 -0.35
N TYR A 97 13.64 8.46 -1.07
CA TYR A 97 14.78 9.35 -1.22
C TYR A 97 14.88 10.39 -0.10
N VAL A 98 13.76 11.00 0.26
CA VAL A 98 13.72 12.06 1.28
C VAL A 98 12.36 12.09 1.97
N HIS A 99 12.36 12.38 3.27
CA HIS A 99 11.19 12.70 4.08
C HIS A 99 11.33 14.14 4.57
N CYS A 100 10.30 14.95 4.34
CA CYS A 100 10.19 16.33 4.80
C CYS A 100 9.25 16.38 5.99
N THR A 101 9.77 16.82 7.13
CA THR A 101 8.99 17.08 8.35
C THR A 101 8.57 18.54 8.48
N ASP A 102 9.05 19.42 7.60
CA ASP A 102 8.71 20.84 7.61
C ASP A 102 7.37 21.06 6.92
N GLU A 103 6.31 21.13 7.73
CA GLU A 103 4.95 21.37 7.24
C GLU A 103 4.80 22.75 6.57
N SER A 104 5.74 23.69 6.72
CA SER A 104 5.66 24.99 6.05
C SER A 104 5.86 24.89 4.52
N VAL A 105 6.41 23.77 4.02
CA VAL A 105 6.66 23.59 2.58
C VAL A 105 5.36 23.35 1.80
N ILE A 106 4.51 22.42 2.26
CA ILE A 106 3.23 22.08 1.57
C ILE A 106 2.05 21.81 2.53
N GLY A 107 2.13 22.27 3.77
CA GLY A 107 1.06 22.14 4.78
C GLY A 107 0.96 20.77 5.46
N ALA A 108 1.92 19.88 5.23
CA ALA A 108 2.01 18.57 5.86
C ALA A 108 3.40 17.97 5.68
N GLU A 109 3.77 17.00 6.51
CA GLU A 109 4.87 16.11 6.18
C GLU A 109 4.60 15.35 4.87
N PHE A 110 5.67 15.04 4.15
CA PHE A 110 5.61 14.25 2.93
C PHE A 110 6.91 13.50 2.72
N TYR A 111 6.90 12.46 1.92
CA TYR A 111 8.12 11.84 1.45
C TYR A 111 8.09 11.65 -0.06
N VAL A 112 9.29 11.52 -0.64
CA VAL A 112 9.50 11.28 -2.07
C VAL A 112 10.21 9.95 -2.25
N MET A 113 9.69 9.12 -3.14
CA MET A 113 10.20 7.79 -3.46
C MET A 113 10.37 7.57 -4.96
N GLU A 114 11.03 6.47 -5.28
CA GLU A 114 11.21 5.96 -6.63
C GLU A 114 9.89 5.77 -7.37
N ARG A 115 9.84 6.25 -8.62
CA ARG A 115 8.79 5.84 -9.54
C ARG A 115 9.13 4.49 -10.16
N VAL A 116 8.62 3.42 -9.56
CA VAL A 116 8.65 2.09 -10.18
C VAL A 116 7.67 2.07 -11.36
N LYS A 117 8.19 1.95 -12.58
CA LYS A 117 7.40 1.96 -13.82
C LYS A 117 6.97 0.53 -14.17
N GLY A 118 5.72 0.19 -13.88
CA GLY A 118 5.15 -1.09 -14.26
C GLY A 118 3.63 -1.10 -14.28
N ILE A 119 3.07 -2.30 -14.43
CA ILE A 119 1.64 -2.51 -14.61
C ILE A 119 0.98 -2.73 -13.26
N ILE A 120 -0.10 -2.00 -12.98
CA ILE A 120 -0.93 -2.24 -11.80
C ILE A 120 -2.28 -2.76 -12.29
N LEU A 121 -2.65 -3.96 -11.84
CA LEU A 121 -3.95 -4.52 -12.18
C LEU A 121 -5.04 -3.87 -11.33
N ARG A 122 -6.12 -3.46 -11.98
CA ARG A 122 -7.34 -2.95 -11.33
C ARG A 122 -8.42 -4.03 -11.39
N SER A 123 -9.70 -3.68 -11.27
CA SER A 123 -10.78 -4.68 -11.27
C SER A 123 -10.76 -5.61 -12.49
N ASP A 124 -10.45 -5.11 -13.69
CA ASP A 124 -10.44 -5.93 -14.90
C ASP A 124 -9.03 -6.21 -15.40
N LEU A 125 -8.81 -7.44 -15.88
CA LEU A 125 -7.57 -7.79 -16.58
C LEU A 125 -7.54 -7.10 -17.95
N PRO A 126 -6.51 -6.31 -18.27
CA PRO A 126 -6.37 -5.69 -19.58
C PRO A 126 -6.28 -6.78 -20.67
N PRO A 127 -7.18 -6.81 -21.67
CA PRO A 127 -7.18 -7.82 -22.73
C PRO A 127 -5.85 -7.90 -23.49
N GLU A 128 -5.15 -6.78 -23.60
CA GLU A 128 -3.89 -6.66 -24.31
C GLU A 128 -2.74 -7.42 -23.65
N LEU A 129 -2.85 -7.75 -22.35
CA LEU A 129 -1.88 -8.58 -21.67
C LEU A 129 -2.02 -10.06 -22.03
N GLY A 130 -3.16 -10.47 -22.62
CA GLY A 130 -3.36 -11.80 -23.18
C GLY A 130 -3.25 -12.92 -22.14
N PHE A 131 -3.80 -12.69 -20.94
CA PHE A 131 -3.84 -13.70 -19.89
C PHE A 131 -4.70 -14.90 -20.32
N ASP A 132 -4.09 -16.08 -20.28
CA ASP A 132 -4.77 -17.37 -20.33
C ASP A 132 -4.65 -18.08 -18.97
N ALA A 133 -5.23 -19.27 -18.83
CA ALA A 133 -5.21 -19.99 -17.56
C ALA A 133 -3.78 -20.25 -17.03
N ALA A 134 -2.84 -20.60 -17.90
CA ALA A 134 -1.46 -20.91 -17.50
C ALA A 134 -0.71 -19.66 -17.04
N ARG A 135 -0.90 -18.53 -17.73
CA ARG A 135 -0.31 -17.24 -17.35
C ARG A 135 -0.94 -16.71 -16.07
N THR A 136 -2.25 -16.78 -15.93
CA THR A 136 -2.93 -16.40 -14.69
C THR A 136 -2.44 -17.22 -13.51
N GLU A 137 -2.27 -18.54 -13.66
CA GLU A 137 -1.69 -19.39 -12.62
C GLU A 137 -0.26 -18.97 -12.27
N ALA A 138 0.59 -18.68 -13.27
CA ALA A 138 1.96 -18.22 -13.05
C ALA A 138 2.02 -16.88 -12.30
N LEU A 139 1.16 -15.92 -12.65
CA LEU A 139 1.05 -14.64 -11.93
C LEU A 139 0.60 -14.84 -10.48
N CYS A 140 -0.44 -15.66 -10.25
CA CYS A 140 -0.94 -15.93 -8.90
C CYS A 140 0.14 -16.60 -8.03
N LYS A 141 0.93 -17.52 -8.61
CA LYS A 141 2.09 -18.10 -7.91
C LYS A 141 3.14 -17.04 -7.58
N SER A 142 3.51 -16.18 -8.53
CA SER A 142 4.44 -15.08 -8.25
C SER A 142 3.92 -14.12 -7.17
N PHE A 143 2.61 -13.89 -7.10
CA PHE A 143 1.97 -13.08 -6.07
C PHE A 143 2.12 -13.70 -4.68
N ILE A 144 1.83 -14.99 -4.55
CA ILE A 144 2.00 -15.71 -3.29
C ILE A 144 3.48 -15.86 -2.93
N ASP A 145 4.37 -16.12 -3.88
CA ASP A 145 5.82 -16.23 -3.64
C ASP A 145 6.39 -14.94 -3.04
N ARG A 146 5.98 -13.77 -3.55
CA ARG A 146 6.38 -12.47 -2.99
C ARG A 146 5.83 -12.24 -1.57
N LEU A 147 4.60 -12.67 -1.28
CA LEU A 147 4.04 -12.59 0.08
C LEU A 147 4.82 -13.47 1.05
N VAL A 148 5.17 -14.70 0.63
CA VAL A 148 5.98 -15.64 1.41
C VAL A 148 7.38 -15.07 1.66
N GLU A 149 7.99 -14.44 0.66
CA GLU A 149 9.28 -13.76 0.81
C GLU A 149 9.21 -12.62 1.83
N LEU A 150 8.18 -11.78 1.77
CA LEU A 150 7.95 -10.73 2.76
C LEU A 150 7.84 -11.31 4.18
N HIS A 151 7.07 -12.39 4.35
CA HIS A 151 6.89 -13.03 5.66
C HIS A 151 8.15 -13.71 6.19
N ARG A 152 9.14 -13.99 5.34
CA ARG A 152 10.44 -14.58 5.70
C ARG A 152 11.52 -13.56 6.02
N VAL A 153 11.26 -12.27 5.84
CA VAL A 153 12.22 -11.20 6.18
C VAL A 153 12.56 -11.25 7.66
N ASP A 154 13.86 -11.24 7.98
CA ASP A 154 14.32 -10.98 9.34
C ASP A 154 14.21 -9.49 9.66
N TYR A 155 13.06 -9.11 10.22
CA TYR A 155 12.79 -7.72 10.59
C TYR A 155 13.75 -7.20 11.67
N ASN A 156 14.44 -8.05 12.43
CA ASN A 156 15.45 -7.59 13.38
C ASN A 156 16.69 -7.12 12.63
N ALA A 157 17.13 -7.90 11.64
CA ALA A 157 18.25 -7.53 10.78
C ALA A 157 17.96 -6.24 9.99
N CYS A 158 16.70 -6.02 9.59
CA CYS A 158 16.26 -4.77 8.95
C CYS A 158 16.13 -3.57 9.93
N GLY A 159 16.28 -3.77 11.25
CA GLY A 159 16.08 -2.69 12.23
C GLY A 159 14.62 -2.28 12.43
N LEU A 160 13.68 -3.20 12.17
CA LEU A 160 12.21 -3.02 12.26
C LEU A 160 11.59 -3.76 13.46
N ALA A 161 12.39 -4.19 14.44
CA ALA A 161 11.92 -4.91 15.62
C ALA A 161 10.92 -4.11 16.51
N ASP A 162 10.94 -2.78 16.40
CA ASP A 162 10.05 -1.85 17.12
C ASP A 162 8.79 -1.46 16.32
N LEU A 163 8.59 -2.02 15.12
CA LEU A 163 7.50 -1.64 14.22
C LEU A 163 6.09 -1.98 14.78
N GLY A 164 6.00 -2.93 15.71
CA GLY A 164 4.75 -3.31 16.34
C GLY A 164 4.93 -4.26 17.53
N LYS A 165 3.80 -4.75 18.05
CA LYS A 165 3.76 -5.72 19.16
C LYS A 165 3.31 -7.08 18.62
N PRO A 166 4.23 -8.00 18.28
CA PRO A 166 3.85 -9.26 17.64
C PRO A 166 2.96 -10.14 18.52
N GLN A 167 3.17 -10.15 19.84
CA GLN A 167 2.37 -10.96 20.76
C GLN A 167 0.96 -10.41 20.94
N GLY A 168 -0.01 -11.33 21.02
CA GLY A 168 -1.44 -11.04 21.07
C GLY A 168 -1.97 -10.37 19.80
N TYR A 169 -1.33 -10.58 18.64
CA TYR A 169 -1.70 -9.89 17.39
C TYR A 169 -3.14 -10.18 17.02
N VAL A 170 -3.53 -11.46 16.94
CA VAL A 170 -4.86 -11.89 16.48
C VAL A 170 -5.96 -11.30 17.37
N ALA A 171 -5.85 -11.51 18.68
CA ALA A 171 -6.81 -11.01 19.65
C ALA A 171 -6.88 -9.48 19.68
N ARG A 172 -5.78 -8.78 19.42
CA ARG A 172 -5.76 -7.31 19.34
C ARG A 172 -6.42 -6.80 18.08
N GLN A 173 -6.24 -7.46 16.93
CA GLN A 173 -6.89 -7.08 15.69
C GLN A 173 -8.42 -7.24 15.81
N ILE A 174 -8.91 -8.40 16.26
CA ILE A 174 -10.35 -8.66 16.38
C ILE A 174 -11.03 -7.68 17.33
N ARG A 175 -10.47 -7.48 18.54
CA ARG A 175 -11.00 -6.51 19.49
C ARG A 175 -10.91 -5.07 18.96
N GLY A 176 -9.76 -4.68 18.43
CA GLY A 176 -9.53 -3.34 17.93
C GLY A 176 -10.47 -2.95 16.79
N TRP A 177 -10.71 -3.85 15.83
CA TRP A 177 -11.66 -3.61 14.75
C TRP A 177 -13.11 -3.60 15.24
N SER A 178 -13.48 -4.48 16.16
CA SER A 178 -14.82 -4.51 16.76
C SER A 178 -15.13 -3.19 17.51
N GLU A 179 -14.20 -2.72 18.34
CA GLU A 179 -14.33 -1.45 19.07
C GLU A 179 -14.38 -0.23 18.15
N ARG A 180 -13.56 -0.24 17.08
CA ARG A 180 -13.59 0.84 16.07
C ARG A 180 -14.92 0.88 15.35
N TYR A 181 -15.45 -0.29 14.97
CA TYR A 181 -16.75 -0.40 14.32
C TYR A 181 -17.86 0.16 15.22
N GLU A 182 -17.90 -0.23 16.50
CA GLU A 182 -18.88 0.25 17.46
C GLU A 182 -18.84 1.77 17.65
N LYS A 183 -17.64 2.36 17.72
CA LYS A 183 -17.46 3.82 17.83
C LYS A 183 -17.87 4.56 16.55
N ALA A 184 -17.86 3.90 15.40
CA ALA A 184 -18.21 4.46 14.10
C ALA A 184 -19.64 4.14 13.65
N LEU A 185 -20.45 3.47 14.50
CA LEU A 185 -21.82 3.09 14.16
C LEU A 185 -22.68 4.31 13.79
N THR A 186 -23.32 4.20 12.64
CA THR A 186 -24.41 5.08 12.21
C THR A 186 -25.75 4.37 12.42
N PRO A 187 -26.88 5.10 12.54
CA PRO A 187 -28.19 4.49 12.83
C PRO A 187 -28.64 3.42 11.84
N ASP A 188 -28.15 3.47 10.61
CA ASP A 188 -28.44 2.56 9.49
C ASP A 188 -27.43 1.40 9.37
N ALA A 189 -26.35 1.41 10.15
CA ALA A 189 -25.31 0.39 10.09
C ALA A 189 -25.74 -0.92 10.79
N PRO A 190 -25.53 -2.09 10.16
CA PRO A 190 -25.87 -3.39 10.76
C PRO A 190 -24.94 -3.74 11.92
N GLN A 191 -25.47 -4.09 13.09
CA GLN A 191 -24.67 -4.29 14.31
C GLN A 191 -23.57 -5.38 14.25
N TRP A 192 -23.67 -6.32 13.30
CA TRP A 192 -22.74 -7.45 13.12
C TRP A 192 -22.44 -8.28 14.39
N GLN A 193 -23.33 -8.25 15.39
CA GLN A 193 -23.06 -8.86 16.70
C GLN A 193 -22.71 -10.34 16.61
N ALA A 194 -23.47 -11.11 15.82
CA ALA A 194 -23.20 -12.53 15.60
C ALA A 194 -21.80 -12.79 15.00
N VAL A 195 -21.33 -11.91 14.11
CA VAL A 195 -19.99 -12.01 13.50
C VAL A 195 -18.90 -11.68 14.52
N LYS A 196 -19.07 -10.58 15.28
CA LYS A 196 -18.13 -10.20 16.35
C LYS A 196 -17.99 -11.30 17.41
N ASP A 197 -19.11 -11.88 17.83
CA ASP A 197 -19.13 -12.97 18.81
C ASP A 197 -18.47 -14.22 18.26
N TRP A 198 -18.77 -14.58 17.01
CA TRP A 198 -18.13 -15.72 16.35
C TRP A 198 -16.61 -15.52 16.22
N LEU A 199 -16.15 -14.34 15.81
CA LEU A 199 -14.72 -14.03 15.71
C LEU A 199 -14.03 -14.13 17.08
N ASN A 200 -14.64 -13.61 18.14
CA ASN A 200 -14.09 -13.72 19.49
C ASN A 200 -14.03 -15.18 19.99
N ASP A 201 -15.05 -15.99 19.71
CA ASP A 201 -15.09 -17.40 20.13
C ASP A 201 -14.15 -18.30 19.30
N LYS A 202 -13.98 -17.99 18.02
CA LYS A 202 -13.24 -18.84 17.06
C LYS A 202 -11.84 -18.35 16.72
N MET A 203 -11.40 -17.22 17.25
CA MET A 203 -10.06 -16.72 16.94
C MET A 203 -8.99 -17.76 17.30
N PRO A 204 -8.05 -18.06 16.39
CA PRO A 204 -6.92 -18.93 16.71
C PRO A 204 -5.97 -18.24 17.69
N ALA A 205 -5.07 -19.02 18.29
CA ALA A 205 -3.87 -18.45 18.90
C ALA A 205 -2.98 -17.83 17.82
N ASP A 206 -2.12 -16.89 18.23
CA ASP A 206 -1.12 -16.33 17.31
C ASP A 206 -0.24 -17.44 16.74
N HIS A 207 0.14 -17.31 15.47
CA HIS A 207 1.11 -18.15 14.83
C HIS A 207 2.46 -18.10 15.60
N PRO A 208 3.18 -19.24 15.74
CA PRO A 208 4.42 -19.30 16.53
C PRO A 208 5.53 -18.33 16.05
N THR A 209 5.50 -18.01 14.76
CA THR A 209 6.41 -17.04 14.14
C THR A 209 5.63 -15.79 13.75
N SER A 210 6.11 -14.63 14.19
CA SER A 210 5.64 -13.33 13.71
C SER A 210 6.51 -12.82 12.57
N SER A 211 5.93 -12.06 11.66
CA SER A 211 6.60 -11.50 10.50
C SER A 211 6.26 -10.03 10.30
N ILE A 212 6.93 -9.39 9.35
CA ILE A 212 6.36 -8.20 8.70
C ILE A 212 5.10 -8.64 7.98
N VAL A 213 3.99 -7.96 8.24
CA VAL A 213 2.71 -8.15 7.55
C VAL A 213 2.36 -6.84 6.86
N HIS A 214 1.89 -6.92 5.62
CA HIS A 214 1.52 -5.75 4.83
C HIS A 214 0.16 -5.18 5.27
N ASN A 215 -0.78 -6.07 5.63
CA ASN A 215 -2.19 -5.80 5.96
C ASN A 215 -3.03 -5.21 4.81
N ASP A 216 -2.48 -5.11 3.61
CA ASP A 216 -3.23 -4.70 2.41
C ASP A 216 -2.56 -5.24 1.14
N TYR A 217 -2.14 -6.51 1.19
CA TYR A 217 -1.44 -7.15 0.07
C TYR A 217 -2.46 -7.68 -0.95
N ARG A 218 -2.58 -6.96 -2.07
CA ARG A 218 -3.59 -7.17 -3.12
C ARG A 218 -3.07 -6.67 -4.47
N PHE A 219 -3.68 -7.10 -5.57
CA PHE A 219 -3.15 -6.86 -6.92
C PHE A 219 -3.05 -5.38 -7.33
N ASP A 220 -3.90 -4.52 -6.77
CA ASP A 220 -3.85 -3.07 -6.98
C ASP A 220 -2.73 -2.37 -6.18
N ASN A 221 -2.06 -3.11 -5.29
CA ASN A 221 -0.89 -2.69 -4.52
C ASN A 221 0.41 -3.40 -4.95
N VAL A 222 0.41 -4.15 -6.06
CA VAL A 222 1.64 -4.72 -6.65
C VAL A 222 1.85 -4.18 -8.06
N ILE A 223 3.12 -4.15 -8.47
CA ILE A 223 3.55 -3.69 -9.78
C ILE A 223 4.14 -4.88 -10.54
N LEU A 224 3.58 -5.15 -11.71
CA LEU A 224 4.06 -6.17 -12.63
C LEU A 224 5.08 -5.59 -13.62
N ASP A 225 6.02 -6.43 -14.05
CA ASP A 225 6.98 -6.09 -15.08
C ASP A 225 6.28 -5.87 -16.44
N PRO A 226 6.48 -4.73 -17.13
CA PRO A 226 5.95 -4.50 -18.47
C PRO A 226 6.40 -5.50 -19.54
N GLU A 227 7.61 -6.06 -19.40
CA GLU A 227 8.19 -7.04 -20.33
C GLU A 227 7.78 -8.47 -19.98
N ASN A 228 7.55 -8.74 -18.70
CA ASN A 228 7.03 -10.02 -18.23
C ASN A 228 5.97 -9.85 -17.12
N PRO A 229 4.68 -9.68 -17.48
CA PRO A 229 3.63 -9.39 -16.50
C PRO A 229 3.37 -10.51 -15.47
N MET A 230 4.03 -11.66 -15.56
CA MET A 230 3.96 -12.70 -14.54
C MET A 230 4.91 -12.45 -13.38
N GLN A 231 5.79 -11.44 -13.48
CA GLN A 231 6.74 -11.07 -12.45
C GLN A 231 6.29 -9.80 -11.74
N ILE A 232 6.28 -9.85 -10.40
CA ILE A 232 6.09 -8.68 -9.55
C ILE A 232 7.45 -8.03 -9.30
N ILE A 233 7.55 -6.75 -9.64
CA ILE A 233 8.74 -5.90 -9.50
C ILE A 233 8.57 -4.82 -8.44
N GLY A 234 7.37 -4.66 -7.87
CA GLY A 234 7.12 -3.67 -6.83
C GLY A 234 5.92 -4.02 -5.95
N VAL A 235 5.98 -3.60 -4.70
CA VAL A 235 4.88 -3.67 -3.72
C VAL A 235 4.71 -2.28 -3.11
N LEU A 236 3.48 -1.79 -3.10
CA LEU A 236 3.08 -0.43 -2.76
C LEU A 236 2.22 -0.38 -1.51
N ASP A 237 2.05 0.83 -0.98
CA ASP A 237 1.13 1.16 0.12
C ASP A 237 1.44 0.47 1.46
N TRP A 238 2.57 0.87 2.04
CA TRP A 238 3.11 0.26 3.26
C TRP A 238 2.51 0.85 4.54
N GLU A 239 1.45 1.66 4.45
CA GLU A 239 0.92 2.43 5.58
C GLU A 239 0.36 1.55 6.71
N LEU A 240 -0.22 0.39 6.39
CA LEU A 240 -0.79 -0.55 7.37
C LEU A 240 0.22 -1.60 7.87
N THR A 241 1.44 -1.60 7.33
CA THR A 241 2.46 -2.62 7.60
C THR A 241 2.81 -2.67 9.07
N THR A 242 2.91 -3.84 9.70
CA THR A 242 3.33 -3.97 11.11
C THR A 242 4.05 -5.29 11.34
N LEU A 243 4.53 -5.54 12.57
CA LEU A 243 4.81 -6.89 13.02
C LEU A 243 3.51 -7.59 13.45
N GLY A 244 3.25 -8.78 12.91
CA GLY A 244 2.00 -9.49 13.14
C GLY A 244 2.03 -10.96 12.73
N ASP A 245 0.83 -11.52 12.61
CA ASP A 245 0.60 -12.92 12.24
C ASP A 245 0.53 -13.05 10.70
N PRO A 246 1.44 -13.81 10.05
CA PRO A 246 1.46 -13.96 8.60
C PRO A 246 0.17 -14.58 8.04
N LEU A 247 -0.53 -15.43 8.80
CA LEU A 247 -1.78 -16.04 8.35
C LEU A 247 -2.94 -15.06 8.35
N MET A 248 -2.93 -14.05 9.21
CA MET A 248 -3.89 -12.95 9.13
C MET A 248 -3.66 -12.10 7.88
N ASP A 249 -2.41 -11.87 7.50
CA ASP A 249 -2.06 -11.12 6.29
C ASP A 249 -2.51 -11.88 5.03
N LEU A 250 -2.21 -13.18 4.97
CA LEU A 250 -2.72 -14.07 3.91
C LEU A 250 -4.26 -14.09 3.90
N GLY A 251 -4.89 -14.22 5.06
CA GLY A 251 -6.35 -14.20 5.19
C GLY A 251 -6.96 -12.91 4.65
N ASN A 252 -6.31 -11.76 4.88
CA ASN A 252 -6.73 -10.48 4.33
C ASN A 252 -6.57 -10.42 2.81
N SER A 253 -5.46 -10.91 2.25
CA SER A 253 -5.28 -11.04 0.80
C SER A 253 -6.37 -11.90 0.15
N LEU A 254 -6.75 -13.01 0.79
CA LEU A 254 -7.81 -13.90 0.34
C LEU A 254 -9.20 -13.28 0.48
N ALA A 255 -9.44 -12.45 1.50
CA ALA A 255 -10.72 -11.77 1.71
C ALA A 255 -11.08 -10.77 0.59
N TYR A 256 -10.08 -10.32 -0.19
CA TYR A 256 -10.29 -9.52 -1.40
C TYR A 256 -10.51 -10.36 -2.66
N TRP A 257 -10.39 -11.68 -2.59
CA TRP A 257 -10.64 -12.57 -3.71
C TRP A 257 -12.13 -12.85 -3.82
N ILE A 258 -12.71 -12.57 -4.98
CA ILE A 258 -14.14 -12.78 -5.25
C ILE A 258 -14.28 -13.81 -6.35
N GLU A 259 -15.04 -14.86 -6.08
CA GLU A 259 -15.29 -15.95 -7.01
C GLU A 259 -16.46 -15.62 -7.96
N ALA A 260 -16.47 -16.26 -9.14
CA ALA A 260 -17.49 -16.00 -10.15
C ALA A 260 -18.91 -16.43 -9.71
N ASP A 261 -19.00 -17.35 -8.75
CA ASP A 261 -20.25 -17.83 -8.15
C ASP A 261 -20.59 -17.18 -6.81
N ASP A 262 -19.81 -16.18 -6.36
CA ASP A 262 -20.14 -15.40 -5.18
C ASP A 262 -21.46 -14.63 -5.37
N PRO A 263 -22.21 -14.34 -4.28
CA PRO A 263 -23.44 -13.56 -4.37
C PRO A 263 -23.22 -12.18 -5.03
N ALA A 264 -24.20 -11.70 -5.80
CA ALA A 264 -24.10 -10.42 -6.51
C ALA A 264 -23.63 -9.23 -5.66
N PRO A 265 -24.05 -9.05 -4.38
CA PRO A 265 -23.51 -7.99 -3.54
C PRO A 265 -21.99 -8.09 -3.29
N VAL A 266 -21.44 -9.30 -3.23
CA VAL A 266 -20.00 -9.55 -3.07
C VAL A 266 -19.27 -9.24 -4.38
N GLN A 267 -19.80 -9.68 -5.53
CA GLN A 267 -19.25 -9.33 -6.85
C GLN A 267 -19.14 -7.82 -7.09
N LEU A 268 -20.10 -7.04 -6.57
CA LEU A 268 -20.08 -5.57 -6.65
C LEU A 268 -18.98 -4.91 -5.81
N MET A 269 -18.38 -5.63 -4.85
CA MET A 269 -17.29 -5.13 -4.02
C MET A 269 -15.90 -5.35 -4.64
N ARG A 270 -15.82 -6.00 -5.82
CA ARG A 270 -14.56 -6.35 -6.49
C ARG A 270 -13.74 -5.14 -6.89
N ARG A 271 -12.52 -5.06 -6.34
CA ARG A 271 -11.56 -3.98 -6.65
C ARG A 271 -10.23 -4.45 -7.26
N GLN A 272 -10.11 -5.74 -7.54
CA GLN A 272 -8.94 -6.36 -8.17
C GLN A 272 -9.41 -7.48 -9.12
N PRO A 273 -8.55 -8.01 -10.00
CA PRO A 273 -8.94 -9.18 -10.75
C PRO A 273 -8.95 -10.38 -9.81
N SER A 274 -10.05 -11.13 -9.83
CA SER A 274 -10.28 -12.33 -9.03
C SER A 274 -11.15 -13.32 -9.80
#